data_AF-A0A1H9YJA3-F1
#
_entry.id   AF-A0A1H9YJA3-F1
#
_cell.length_a   1.000
_cell.length_b   1.000
_cell.length_c   1.000
_cell.angle_alpha   90.00
_cell.angle_beta   90.00
_cell.angle_gamma   90.00
#
_symmetry.space_group_name_H-M   'P 1'
#
loop_
_entity.id
_entity.type
_entity.pdbx_description
1 polymer ?
#
loop_
_entity_poly.entity_id
_entity_poly.type
_entity_poly.pdbx_seq_one_letter_code
_entity_poly.pdbx_strand_id
1 'polypeptide(L)'
;MTGQIIYSVKGESDELKAAVASAQATFKFFWRELSWEARRIVKSLDMAAVKMSFVLDADDPDIPAVENMWVTDIEFDGESISGVLMNSPRWLSSLNASDPVTLPLEALNDWMFVRDGHVYGGFTVDALRSGMSTDAREAHDRAWGLDFGKAGSVEVVPAEEGQTPRLLSRSLDLPQDQKTLAALERTEHPMALNMRGKVEEELAQHPEAIHDLDAEGWLLLHREVLAGNYTVVRALLRHGADPLTPNCNGQTSLALASVAGWPRIVDLLEGKDSDESGPIEPKGFPAWPIGLALVVPALACLYYLVVEPLRAAAAGHSVQIQGPVSFAGALLLFGYGWVCFSPWYFRLRARTPQAGGSRVLDIVAVISLLVLGFVLHDCLESYVIGLRR
;
A
#
# COMPACT_ATOMS: atom_id res chain seq x y z
N MET A 1 11.78 -14.38 -10.85
CA MET A 1 11.59 -14.51 -12.31
C MET A 1 10.55 -15.59 -12.53
N THR A 2 9.28 -15.27 -12.29
CA THR A 2 8.15 -16.08 -12.75
C THR A 2 8.12 -15.94 -14.27
N GLY A 3 8.08 -17.06 -14.99
CA GLY A 3 8.01 -17.04 -16.45
C GLY A 3 6.70 -16.41 -16.87
N GLN A 4 6.74 -15.15 -17.30
CA GLN A 4 5.61 -14.49 -17.95
C GLN A 4 5.29 -15.28 -19.22
N ILE A 5 4.13 -15.91 -19.26
CA ILE A 5 3.59 -16.51 -20.48
C ILE A 5 3.12 -15.34 -21.33
N ILE A 6 3.94 -14.93 -22.28
CA ILE A 6 3.53 -13.97 -23.31
C ILE A 6 2.68 -14.75 -24.31
N TYR A 7 1.40 -14.42 -24.41
CA TYR A 7 0.48 -14.95 -25.42
C TYR A 7 0.85 -14.40 -26.80
N SER A 8 1.95 -14.87 -27.38
CA SER A 8 2.45 -14.41 -28.68
C SER A 8 1.80 -15.17 -29.83
N VAL A 9 1.38 -14.46 -30.88
CA VAL A 9 1.04 -15.09 -32.16
C VAL A 9 2.31 -15.65 -32.82
N LYS A 10 2.23 -16.85 -33.42
CA LYS A 10 3.33 -17.46 -34.17
C LYS A 10 3.73 -16.53 -35.33
N GLY A 11 4.92 -15.93 -35.26
CA GLY A 11 5.43 -15.00 -36.27
C GLY A 11 5.49 -13.52 -35.85
N GLU A 12 5.14 -13.18 -34.60
CA GLU A 12 5.30 -11.81 -34.08
C GLU A 12 6.78 -11.40 -33.98
N SER A 13 7.06 -10.15 -34.37
CA SER A 13 8.39 -9.55 -34.25
C SER A 13 8.79 -9.40 -32.78
N ASP A 14 10.11 -9.49 -32.52
CA ASP A 14 10.65 -9.30 -31.17
C ASP A 14 10.34 -7.89 -30.62
N GLU A 15 10.20 -6.91 -31.51
CA GLU A 15 9.79 -5.55 -31.19
C GLU A 15 8.36 -5.49 -30.63
N LEU A 16 7.43 -6.26 -31.19
CA LEU A 16 6.05 -6.31 -30.72
C LEU A 16 5.96 -7.00 -29.36
N LYS A 17 6.73 -8.08 -29.15
CA LYS A 17 6.81 -8.76 -27.85
C LYS A 17 7.38 -7.84 -26.76
N ALA A 18 8.41 -7.07 -27.09
CA ALA A 18 8.97 -6.07 -26.18
C ALA A 18 7.93 -4.99 -25.85
N ALA A 19 7.16 -4.52 -26.84
CA ALA A 19 6.08 -3.55 -26.62
C ALA A 19 4.96 -4.09 -25.71
N VAL A 20 4.56 -5.36 -25.86
CA VAL A 20 3.58 -6.02 -24.98
C VAL A 20 4.11 -6.07 -23.54
N ALA A 21 5.37 -6.49 -23.36
CA ALA A 21 5.99 -6.52 -22.03
C ALA A 21 6.05 -5.11 -21.39
N SER A 22 6.34 -4.09 -22.18
CA SER A 22 6.33 -2.69 -21.72
C SER A 22 4.93 -2.21 -21.32
N ALA A 23 3.89 -2.57 -22.08
CA ALA A 23 2.51 -2.28 -21.73
C ALA A 23 2.15 -2.93 -20.38
N GLN A 24 2.45 -4.21 -20.20
CA GLN A 24 2.21 -4.90 -18.93
C GLN A 24 2.96 -4.26 -17.76
N ALA A 25 4.24 -3.92 -17.93
CA ALA A 25 5.06 -3.30 -16.90
C ALA A 25 4.59 -1.89 -16.48
N THR A 26 3.86 -1.21 -17.35
CA THR A 26 3.38 0.17 -17.15
C THR A 26 1.88 0.26 -16.90
N PHE A 27 1.14 -0.85 -16.94
CA PHE A 27 -0.31 -0.91 -16.71
C PHE A 27 -0.74 -0.27 -15.38
N LYS A 28 0.10 -0.32 -14.36
CA LYS A 28 -0.15 0.35 -13.07
C LYS A 28 -0.41 1.86 -13.20
N PHE A 29 0.20 2.55 -14.18
CA PHE A 29 -0.05 3.97 -14.42
C PHE A 29 -1.42 4.21 -15.05
N PHE A 30 -1.81 3.37 -16.00
CA PHE A 30 -3.15 3.34 -16.58
C PHE A 30 -4.22 3.10 -15.51
N TRP A 31 -4.02 2.07 -14.67
CA TRP A 31 -4.96 1.76 -13.60
C TRP A 31 -5.06 2.88 -12.56
N ARG A 32 -3.93 3.53 -12.22
CA ARG A 32 -3.94 4.71 -11.34
C ARG A 32 -4.83 5.81 -11.89
N GLU A 33 -4.71 6.14 -13.17
CA GLU A 33 -5.55 7.16 -13.83
C GLU A 33 -7.02 6.76 -13.83
N LEU A 34 -7.34 5.52 -14.23
CA LEU A 34 -8.71 5.02 -14.23
C LEU A 34 -9.36 5.01 -12.85
N SER A 35 -8.60 4.66 -11.82
CA SER A 35 -9.11 4.70 -10.45
C SER A 35 -9.60 6.11 -10.10
N TRP A 36 -8.88 7.15 -10.52
CA TRP A 36 -9.27 8.54 -10.28
C TRP A 36 -10.40 8.99 -11.21
N GLU A 37 -10.38 8.58 -12.47
CA GLU A 37 -11.44 8.82 -13.43
C GLU A 37 -12.79 8.27 -12.97
N ALA A 38 -12.80 7.08 -12.34
CA ALA A 38 -14.00 6.47 -11.76
C ALA A 38 -14.66 7.37 -10.70
N ARG A 39 -13.84 8.10 -9.92
CA ARG A 39 -14.29 9.01 -8.85
C ARG A 39 -14.74 10.38 -9.36
N ARG A 40 -14.54 10.71 -10.64
CA ARG A 40 -14.94 12.01 -11.21
C ARG A 40 -16.42 12.03 -11.59
N ILE A 41 -17.08 13.15 -11.25
CA ILE A 41 -18.43 13.47 -11.71
C ILE A 41 -18.44 13.78 -13.20
N VAL A 42 -17.51 14.63 -13.63
CA VAL A 42 -17.31 14.97 -15.05
C VAL A 42 -16.09 14.21 -15.54
N LYS A 43 -16.32 13.29 -16.48
CA LYS A 43 -15.28 12.47 -17.09
C LYS A 43 -14.29 13.35 -17.85
N SER A 44 -13.01 13.04 -17.69
CA SER A 44 -11.90 13.77 -18.29
C SER A 44 -11.21 13.01 -19.40
N LEU A 45 -11.41 11.69 -19.46
CA LEU A 45 -10.88 10.85 -20.52
C LEU A 45 -11.90 10.76 -21.66
N ASP A 46 -11.42 10.96 -22.88
CA ASP A 46 -12.22 10.77 -24.10
C ASP A 46 -12.45 9.27 -24.35
N MET A 47 -11.48 8.44 -23.97
CA MET A 47 -11.52 6.99 -24.10
C MET A 47 -10.50 6.34 -23.15
N ALA A 48 -10.79 5.15 -22.66
CA ALA A 48 -9.81 4.28 -22.03
C ALA A 48 -10.12 2.83 -22.39
N ALA A 49 -9.11 2.12 -22.90
CA ALA A 49 -9.27 0.75 -23.37
C ALA A 49 -8.00 -0.06 -23.16
N VAL A 50 -8.19 -1.36 -22.95
CA VAL A 50 -7.11 -2.35 -22.96
C VAL A 50 -7.31 -3.30 -24.13
N LYS A 51 -6.23 -3.82 -24.68
CA LYS A 51 -6.25 -4.84 -25.72
C LYS A 51 -5.87 -6.16 -25.08
N MET A 52 -6.75 -7.14 -25.13
CA MET A 52 -6.59 -8.45 -24.49
C MET A 52 -6.45 -9.56 -25.53
N SER A 53 -5.59 -10.54 -25.26
CA SER A 53 -5.39 -11.74 -26.06
C SER A 53 -6.34 -12.86 -25.63
N PHE A 54 -7.24 -13.28 -26.52
CA PHE A 54 -8.15 -14.41 -26.32
C PHE A 54 -7.59 -15.64 -27.01
N VAL A 55 -7.38 -16.72 -26.27
CA VAL A 55 -6.88 -17.99 -26.84
C VAL A 55 -7.96 -18.66 -27.68
N LEU A 56 -7.58 -19.11 -28.87
CA LEU A 56 -8.43 -19.86 -29.79
C LEU A 56 -7.96 -21.32 -29.89
N ASP A 57 -8.90 -22.23 -30.14
CA ASP A 57 -8.58 -23.62 -30.44
C ASP A 57 -7.92 -23.72 -31.82
N ALA A 58 -6.64 -24.04 -31.84
CA ALA A 58 -5.77 -23.99 -33.01
C ALA A 58 -5.82 -25.26 -33.90
N ASP A 59 -6.96 -25.95 -33.92
CA ASP A 59 -7.12 -27.17 -34.74
C ASP A 59 -7.20 -26.86 -36.25
N ASP A 60 -7.45 -25.60 -36.61
CA ASP A 60 -7.45 -25.11 -37.99
C ASP A 60 -6.21 -24.23 -38.26
N PRO A 61 -5.34 -24.57 -39.23
CA PRO A 61 -4.16 -23.77 -39.57
C PRO A 61 -4.48 -22.38 -40.14
N ASP A 62 -5.72 -22.11 -40.57
CA ASP A 62 -6.18 -20.80 -41.04
C ASP A 62 -6.68 -19.88 -39.90
N ILE A 63 -6.78 -20.41 -38.66
CA ILE A 63 -7.18 -19.67 -37.46
C ILE A 63 -5.93 -19.28 -36.67
N PRO A 64 -5.77 -18.00 -36.27
CA PRO A 64 -4.65 -17.60 -35.43
C PRO A 64 -4.77 -18.22 -34.02
N ALA A 65 -3.64 -18.43 -33.35
CA ALA A 65 -3.64 -19.00 -32.00
C ALA A 65 -4.30 -18.08 -30.95
N VAL A 66 -4.29 -16.77 -31.19
CA VAL A 66 -4.95 -15.78 -30.34
C VAL A 66 -5.65 -14.72 -31.18
N GLU A 67 -6.77 -14.23 -30.67
CA GLU A 67 -7.49 -13.08 -31.18
C GLU A 67 -7.30 -11.90 -30.21
N ASN A 68 -6.79 -10.77 -30.72
CA ASN A 68 -6.56 -9.58 -29.91
C ASN A 68 -7.76 -8.63 -30.04
N MET A 69 -8.42 -8.31 -28.93
CA MET A 69 -9.61 -7.46 -28.92
C MET A 69 -9.52 -6.35 -27.89
N TRP A 70 -10.14 -5.21 -28.22
CA TRP A 70 -10.23 -4.07 -27.32
C TRP A 70 -11.39 -4.24 -26.34
N VAL A 71 -11.13 -3.89 -25.09
CA VAL A 71 -12.05 -3.94 -23.95
C VAL A 71 -12.09 -2.54 -23.33
N THR A 72 -13.28 -2.09 -22.92
CA THR A 72 -13.56 -0.81 -22.23
C THR A 72 -14.21 -1.07 -20.86
N ASP A 73 -14.56 -0.03 -20.12
CA ASP A 73 -15.20 -0.14 -18.79
C ASP A 73 -14.39 -1.02 -17.83
N ILE A 74 -13.10 -0.67 -17.72
CA ILE A 74 -12.09 -1.52 -17.12
C ILE A 74 -12.18 -1.53 -15.59
N GLU A 75 -12.19 -2.73 -15.03
CA GLU A 75 -11.98 -3.00 -13.62
C GLU A 75 -10.77 -3.92 -13.43
N PHE A 76 -10.06 -3.76 -12.32
CA PHE A 76 -8.90 -4.57 -11.97
C PHE A 76 -8.93 -4.88 -10.48
N ASP A 77 -8.80 -6.16 -10.15
CA ASP A 77 -8.85 -6.69 -8.78
C ASP A 77 -7.47 -7.13 -8.25
N GLY A 78 -6.40 -6.80 -8.97
CA GLY A 78 -5.04 -7.24 -8.65
C GLY A 78 -4.64 -8.56 -9.30
N GLU A 79 -5.55 -9.30 -9.95
CA GLU A 79 -5.23 -10.55 -10.65
C GLU A 79 -5.77 -10.55 -12.08
N SER A 80 -7.04 -10.17 -12.24
CA SER A 80 -7.77 -10.19 -13.49
C SER A 80 -8.27 -8.81 -13.87
N ILE A 81 -8.31 -8.57 -15.17
CA ILE A 81 -8.93 -7.40 -15.77
C ILE A 81 -10.32 -7.80 -16.25
N SER A 82 -11.33 -7.09 -15.76
CA SER A 82 -12.72 -7.20 -16.22
C SER A 82 -13.10 -5.97 -17.03
N GLY A 83 -14.05 -6.13 -17.95
CA GLY A 83 -14.60 -5.01 -18.71
C GLY A 83 -15.59 -5.47 -19.78
N VAL A 84 -15.85 -4.60 -20.75
CA VAL A 84 -16.83 -4.82 -21.81
C VAL A 84 -16.12 -4.85 -23.17
N LEU A 85 -16.41 -5.85 -23.99
CA LEU A 85 -15.78 -5.99 -25.30
C LEU A 85 -16.22 -4.86 -26.25
N MET A 86 -15.26 -4.12 -26.81
CA MET A 86 -15.53 -2.98 -27.69
C MET A 86 -15.82 -3.41 -29.14
N ASN A 87 -15.15 -4.47 -29.60
CA ASN A 87 -15.18 -4.91 -30.99
C ASN A 87 -15.89 -6.26 -31.13
N SER A 88 -16.44 -6.54 -32.31
CA SER A 88 -17.00 -7.87 -32.59
C SER A 88 -15.88 -8.87 -32.86
N PRO A 89 -15.87 -10.05 -32.20
CA PRO A 89 -14.92 -11.11 -32.51
C PRO A 89 -15.11 -11.61 -33.94
N ARG A 90 -13.99 -11.96 -34.57
CA ARG A 90 -13.93 -12.56 -35.89
C ARG A 90 -13.93 -14.08 -35.83
N TRP A 91 -13.23 -14.66 -34.86
CA TRP A 91 -13.09 -16.12 -34.75
C TRP A 91 -13.82 -16.66 -33.53
N LEU A 92 -13.79 -15.95 -32.41
CA LEU A 92 -14.46 -16.37 -31.18
C LEU A 92 -15.97 -16.11 -31.22
N SER A 93 -16.69 -16.93 -31.98
CA SER A 93 -18.15 -16.80 -32.20
C SER A 93 -19.03 -16.93 -30.94
N SER A 94 -18.47 -17.38 -29.81
CA SER A 94 -19.18 -17.45 -28.54
C SER A 94 -19.34 -16.09 -27.86
N LEU A 95 -18.59 -15.08 -28.28
CA LEU A 95 -18.65 -13.71 -27.76
C LEU A 95 -19.17 -12.75 -28.83
N ASN A 96 -19.72 -11.63 -28.37
CA ASN A 96 -20.19 -10.52 -29.18
C ASN A 96 -19.64 -9.21 -28.64
N ALA A 97 -19.67 -8.16 -29.47
CA ALA A 97 -19.43 -6.82 -28.97
C ALA A 97 -20.42 -6.49 -27.84
N SER A 98 -19.94 -5.75 -26.84
CA SER A 98 -20.64 -5.42 -25.60
C SER A 98 -20.80 -6.57 -24.59
N ASP A 99 -20.27 -7.76 -24.84
CA ASP A 99 -20.26 -8.81 -23.83
C ASP A 99 -19.26 -8.47 -22.70
N PRO A 100 -19.62 -8.77 -21.43
CA PRO A 100 -18.68 -8.67 -20.32
C PRO A 100 -17.63 -9.76 -20.41
N VAL A 101 -16.37 -9.39 -20.18
CA VAL A 101 -15.23 -10.30 -20.25
C VAL A 101 -14.33 -10.11 -19.03
N THR A 102 -13.74 -11.21 -18.57
CA THR A 102 -12.73 -11.21 -17.50
C THR A 102 -11.58 -12.10 -17.94
N LEU A 103 -10.37 -11.54 -17.96
CA LEU A 103 -9.15 -12.25 -18.34
C LEU A 103 -8.03 -11.93 -17.34
N PRO A 104 -7.07 -12.85 -17.13
CA PRO A 104 -5.95 -12.60 -16.24
C PRO A 104 -5.05 -11.48 -16.80
N LEU A 105 -4.33 -10.77 -15.94
CA LEU A 105 -3.44 -9.65 -16.33
C LEU A 105 -2.41 -10.06 -17.40
N GLU A 106 -1.96 -11.32 -17.43
CA GLU A 106 -1.01 -11.82 -18.42
C GLU A 106 -1.58 -11.79 -19.85
N ALA A 107 -2.91 -11.80 -20.02
CA ALA A 107 -3.57 -11.67 -21.30
C ALA A 107 -3.56 -10.21 -21.83
N LEU A 108 -3.09 -9.25 -21.04
CA LEU A 108 -2.94 -7.86 -21.46
C LEU A 108 -1.88 -7.75 -22.57
N ASN A 109 -2.32 -7.32 -23.75
CA ASN A 109 -1.47 -7.09 -24.90
C ASN A 109 -1.04 -5.61 -24.99
N ASP A 110 -1.96 -4.69 -24.75
CA ASP A 110 -1.68 -3.24 -24.73
C ASP A 110 -2.73 -2.50 -23.90
N TRP A 111 -2.47 -1.25 -23.56
CA TRP A 111 -3.43 -0.36 -22.94
C TRP A 111 -3.27 1.05 -23.48
N MET A 112 -4.35 1.82 -23.56
CA MET A 112 -4.27 3.24 -23.85
C MET A 112 -5.44 4.01 -23.25
N PHE A 113 -5.21 5.26 -22.89
CA PHE A 113 -6.27 6.22 -22.64
C PHE A 113 -6.03 7.50 -23.44
N VAL A 114 -7.11 8.24 -23.67
CA VAL A 114 -7.12 9.46 -24.46
C VAL A 114 -7.61 10.59 -23.59
N ARG A 115 -6.91 11.71 -23.65
CA ARG A 115 -7.30 12.95 -22.99
C ARG A 115 -7.03 14.11 -23.92
N ASP A 116 -8.04 14.94 -24.14
CA ASP A 116 -7.97 16.10 -25.02
C ASP A 116 -7.48 15.71 -26.44
N GLY A 117 -7.88 14.52 -26.91
CA GLY A 117 -7.47 13.94 -28.19
C GLY A 117 -6.05 13.37 -28.24
N HIS A 118 -5.25 13.49 -27.17
CA HIS A 118 -3.89 12.96 -27.08
C HIS A 118 -3.87 11.57 -26.41
N VAL A 119 -3.07 10.65 -26.95
CA VAL A 119 -3.00 9.25 -26.53
C VAL A 119 -1.85 9.01 -25.55
N TYR A 120 -2.16 8.31 -24.47
CA TYR A 120 -1.22 7.80 -23.48
C TYR A 120 -1.22 6.27 -23.52
N GLY A 121 -0.03 5.66 -23.42
CA GLY A 121 0.15 4.22 -23.64
C GLY A 121 0.23 3.87 -25.13
N GLY A 122 -0.34 2.74 -25.52
CA GLY A 122 -0.36 2.28 -26.91
C GLY A 122 1.00 1.81 -27.40
N PHE A 123 1.69 0.99 -26.61
CA PHE A 123 3.05 0.51 -26.93
C PHE A 123 3.08 -0.29 -28.23
N THR A 124 2.09 -1.16 -28.43
CA THR A 124 1.98 -1.98 -29.64
C THR A 124 1.55 -1.16 -30.84
N VAL A 125 0.78 -0.09 -30.62
CA VAL A 125 0.42 0.88 -31.65
C VAL A 125 1.65 1.68 -32.08
N ASP A 126 2.53 2.09 -31.14
CA ASP A 126 3.80 2.73 -31.48
C ASP A 126 4.75 1.79 -32.23
N ALA A 127 4.83 0.51 -31.83
CA ALA A 127 5.60 -0.49 -32.55
C ALA A 127 5.15 -0.58 -34.02
N LEU A 128 3.84 -0.69 -34.26
CA LEU A 128 3.24 -0.66 -35.60
C LEU A 128 3.58 0.64 -36.35
N ARG A 129 3.39 1.81 -35.71
CA ARG A 129 3.63 3.13 -36.32
C ARG A 129 5.09 3.33 -36.71
N SER A 130 6.04 2.73 -35.99
CA SER A 130 7.46 2.94 -36.30
C SER A 130 7.96 2.28 -37.58
N GLY A 131 7.27 1.25 -38.07
CA GLY A 131 7.51 0.67 -39.39
C GLY A 131 6.92 1.47 -40.54
N MET A 132 6.06 2.46 -40.25
CA MET A 132 5.34 3.24 -41.25
C MET A 132 6.13 4.47 -41.72
N SER A 133 5.96 4.85 -42.98
CA SER A 133 6.41 6.15 -43.48
C SER A 133 5.71 7.30 -42.75
N THR A 134 6.22 8.53 -42.87
CA THR A 134 5.57 9.70 -42.26
C THR A 134 4.14 9.88 -42.75
N ASP A 135 3.90 9.80 -44.07
CA ASP A 135 2.56 9.95 -44.65
C ASP A 135 1.59 8.85 -44.18
N ALA A 136 2.07 7.62 -44.04
CA ALA A 136 1.27 6.50 -43.54
C ALA A 136 0.92 6.66 -42.06
N ARG A 137 1.85 7.17 -41.24
CA ARG A 137 1.58 7.51 -39.83
C ARG A 137 0.54 8.62 -39.70
N GLU A 138 0.67 9.68 -40.49
CA GLU A 138 -0.32 10.74 -40.46
C GLU A 138 -1.69 10.28 -40.95
N ALA A 139 -1.75 9.40 -41.95
CA ALA A 139 -3.00 8.81 -42.41
C ALA A 139 -3.62 7.90 -41.33
N HIS A 140 -2.80 7.13 -40.62
CA HIS A 140 -3.23 6.34 -39.46
C HIS A 140 -3.81 7.23 -38.37
N ASP A 141 -3.08 8.26 -37.94
CA ASP A 141 -3.49 9.15 -36.85
C ASP A 141 -4.79 9.91 -37.23
N ARG A 142 -4.92 10.34 -38.50
CA ARG A 142 -6.17 10.93 -39.03
C ARG A 142 -7.34 9.95 -39.07
N ALA A 143 -7.10 8.67 -39.34
CA ALA A 143 -8.15 7.65 -39.39
C ALA A 143 -8.72 7.37 -38.00
N TRP A 144 -7.89 7.40 -36.97
CA TRP A 144 -8.32 7.31 -35.57
C TRP A 144 -8.88 8.63 -35.04
N GLY A 145 -8.45 9.76 -35.61
CA GLY A 145 -8.79 11.08 -35.09
C GLY A 145 -8.08 11.39 -33.76
N LEU A 146 -6.93 10.76 -33.52
CA LEU A 146 -6.18 10.82 -32.26
C LEU A 146 -4.73 11.24 -32.51
N ASP A 147 -4.17 11.99 -31.57
CA ASP A 147 -2.75 12.32 -31.54
C ASP A 147 -1.97 11.30 -30.73
N PHE A 148 -1.25 10.41 -31.42
CA PHE A 148 -0.38 9.41 -30.80
C PHE A 148 1.04 9.93 -30.55
N GLY A 149 1.29 11.23 -30.70
CA GLY A 149 2.59 11.84 -30.47
C GLY A 149 3.69 11.33 -31.42
N LYS A 150 4.94 11.53 -31.01
CA LYS A 150 6.12 11.18 -31.80
C LYS A 150 6.34 9.67 -31.81
N ALA A 151 6.39 9.08 -33.00
CA ALA A 151 6.71 7.66 -33.16
C ALA A 151 8.09 7.29 -32.56
N GLY A 152 8.15 6.12 -31.93
CA GLY A 152 9.30 5.62 -31.17
C GLY A 152 9.35 6.13 -29.72
N SER A 153 8.34 6.88 -29.28
CA SER A 153 8.21 7.34 -27.91
C SER A 153 6.77 7.20 -27.42
N VAL A 154 6.61 6.76 -26.17
CA VAL A 154 5.33 6.55 -25.52
C VAL A 154 5.25 7.42 -24.27
N GLU A 155 4.19 8.21 -24.15
CA GLU A 155 3.85 8.92 -22.92
C GLU A 155 2.87 8.07 -22.11
N VAL A 156 3.12 7.89 -20.81
CA VAL A 156 2.29 7.02 -19.94
C VAL A 156 1.51 7.77 -18.87
N VAL A 157 1.91 9.01 -18.57
CA VAL A 157 1.28 9.87 -17.57
C VAL A 157 1.28 11.29 -18.11
N PRO A 158 0.16 12.04 -18.05
CA PRO A 158 0.09 13.41 -18.51
C PRO A 158 1.10 14.29 -17.76
N ALA A 159 1.86 15.10 -18.50
CA ALA A 159 2.67 16.15 -17.92
C ALA A 159 1.81 17.21 -17.20
N GLU A 160 2.32 17.75 -16.10
CA GLU A 160 1.73 18.94 -15.49
C GLU A 160 1.89 20.15 -16.43
N GLU A 161 0.99 21.12 -16.29
CA GLU A 161 0.99 22.31 -17.14
C GLU A 161 2.34 23.05 -17.08
N GLY A 162 2.97 23.23 -18.25
CA GLY A 162 4.29 23.86 -18.38
C GLY A 162 5.49 22.94 -18.12
N GLN A 163 5.27 21.66 -17.78
CA GLN A 163 6.35 20.67 -17.70
C GLN A 163 6.55 19.95 -19.02
N THR A 164 7.75 19.45 -19.24
CA THR A 164 8.06 18.62 -20.41
C THR A 164 7.51 17.20 -20.23
N PRO A 165 6.82 16.65 -21.26
CA PRO A 165 6.40 15.26 -21.26
C PRO A 165 7.52 14.28 -20.97
N ARG A 166 7.22 13.30 -20.13
CA ARG A 166 8.13 12.20 -19.80
C ARG A 166 7.87 11.04 -20.74
N LEU A 167 8.73 10.93 -21.74
CA LEU A 167 8.63 9.92 -22.79
C LEU A 167 9.46 8.69 -22.44
N LEU A 168 8.90 7.52 -22.76
CA LEU A 168 9.54 6.21 -22.65
C LEU A 168 9.79 5.65 -24.05
N SER A 169 10.83 4.84 -24.19
CA SER A 169 10.96 3.97 -25.36
C SER A 169 9.90 2.86 -25.31
N ARG A 170 9.61 2.29 -26.48
CA ARG A 170 8.67 1.17 -26.60
C ARG A 170 9.11 -0.10 -25.87
N SER A 171 10.41 -0.29 -25.68
CA SER A 171 11.05 -1.52 -25.18
C SER A 171 11.50 -1.41 -23.73
N LEU A 172 11.47 -0.20 -23.15
CA LEU A 172 11.92 0.11 -21.78
C LEU A 172 13.35 -0.37 -21.45
N ASP A 173 14.19 -0.50 -22.48
CA ASP A 173 15.55 -1.04 -22.40
C ASP A 173 16.62 0.07 -22.32
N LEU A 174 16.25 1.33 -22.55
CA LEU A 174 17.19 2.44 -22.47
C LEU A 174 17.43 2.82 -20.99
N PRO A 175 18.67 3.22 -20.63
CA PRO A 175 18.95 3.73 -19.27
C PRO A 175 18.09 4.94 -18.88
N GLN A 176 17.61 5.70 -19.87
CA GLN A 176 16.70 6.82 -19.65
C GLN A 176 15.30 6.36 -19.25
N ASP A 177 14.83 5.20 -19.72
CA ASP A 177 13.52 4.65 -19.37
C ASP A 177 13.47 4.30 -17.89
N GLN A 178 14.51 3.62 -17.39
CA GLN A 178 14.63 3.27 -15.97
C GLN A 178 14.60 4.51 -15.07
N LYS A 179 15.33 5.57 -15.44
CA LYS A 179 15.30 6.85 -14.72
C LYS A 179 13.92 7.49 -14.75
N THR A 180 13.28 7.47 -15.91
CA THR A 180 11.97 8.08 -16.12
C THR A 180 10.88 7.34 -15.33
N LEU A 181 10.89 6.00 -15.36
CA LEU A 181 10.00 5.15 -14.56
C LEU A 181 10.20 5.36 -13.06
N ALA A 182 11.45 5.42 -12.59
CA ALA A 182 11.76 5.70 -11.19
C ALA A 182 11.32 7.09 -10.74
N ALA A 183 11.33 8.08 -11.64
CA ALA A 183 10.81 9.41 -11.38
C ALA A 183 9.27 9.43 -11.38
N LEU A 184 8.62 8.76 -12.34
CA LEU A 184 7.15 8.64 -12.43
C LEU A 184 6.57 7.91 -11.22
N GLU A 185 7.24 6.87 -10.74
CA GLU A 185 6.86 6.12 -9.55
C GLU A 185 6.95 6.97 -8.26
N ARG A 186 7.89 7.93 -8.22
CA ARG A 186 7.96 8.93 -7.14
C ARG A 186 6.98 10.07 -7.29
N THR A 187 6.43 10.26 -8.48
CA THR A 187 5.50 11.35 -8.78
C THR A 187 4.10 10.93 -8.37
N GLU A 188 3.51 11.70 -7.47
CA GLU A 188 2.16 11.45 -7.02
C GLU A 188 1.13 11.99 -7.98
N HIS A 189 0.00 11.29 -8.06
CA HIS A 189 -1.11 11.76 -8.88
C HIS A 189 -1.70 13.05 -8.28
N PRO A 190 -1.98 14.10 -9.08
CA PRO A 190 -2.49 15.37 -8.56
C PRO A 190 -3.78 15.23 -7.72
N MET A 191 -4.66 14.29 -8.09
CA MET A 191 -5.87 14.03 -7.29
C MET A 191 -5.55 13.37 -5.95
N ALA A 192 -4.53 12.50 -5.86
CA ALA A 192 -4.12 11.91 -4.59
C ALA A 192 -3.61 12.99 -3.62
N LEU A 193 -2.80 13.93 -4.12
CA LEU A 193 -2.32 15.07 -3.34
C LEU A 193 -3.47 15.94 -2.82
N ASN A 194 -4.44 16.25 -3.68
CA ASN A 194 -5.59 17.09 -3.33
C ASN A 194 -6.57 16.38 -2.38
N MET A 195 -6.72 15.06 -2.50
CA MET A 195 -7.64 14.27 -1.67
C MET A 195 -7.06 13.89 -0.31
N ARG A 196 -5.73 13.83 -0.17
CA ARG A 196 -5.07 13.43 1.08
C ARG A 196 -5.62 14.16 2.31
N GLY A 197 -5.75 15.49 2.24
CA GLY A 197 -6.21 16.29 3.38
C GLY A 197 -7.66 15.97 3.78
N LYS A 198 -8.53 15.69 2.82
CA LYS A 198 -9.91 15.28 3.08
C LYS A 198 -9.99 13.90 3.72
N VAL A 199 -9.19 12.95 3.22
CA VAL A 199 -9.09 11.61 3.81
C VAL A 199 -8.58 11.71 5.26
N GLU A 200 -7.53 12.49 5.53
CA GLU A 200 -7.02 12.68 6.88
C GLU A 200 -8.05 13.34 7.82
N GLU A 201 -8.84 14.30 7.31
CA GLU A 201 -9.92 14.93 8.08
C GLU A 201 -11.06 13.95 8.38
N GLU A 202 -11.50 13.18 7.39
CA GLU A 202 -12.56 12.17 7.53
C GLU A 202 -12.15 11.10 8.54
N LEU A 203 -10.93 10.57 8.43
CA LEU A 203 -10.40 9.59 9.38
C LEU A 203 -10.17 10.14 10.79
N ALA A 204 -10.04 11.47 10.94
CA ALA A 204 -9.97 12.11 12.25
C ALA A 204 -11.35 12.24 12.90
N GLN A 205 -12.40 12.44 12.11
CA GLN A 205 -13.78 12.53 12.59
C GLN A 205 -14.40 11.14 12.80
N HIS A 206 -14.07 10.19 11.92
CA HIS A 206 -14.58 8.84 11.85
C HIS A 206 -13.44 7.81 11.74
N PRO A 207 -12.69 7.55 12.84
CA PRO A 207 -11.60 6.57 12.83
C PRO A 207 -12.03 5.16 12.42
N GLU A 208 -13.29 4.81 12.63
CA GLU A 208 -13.89 3.53 12.23
C GLU A 208 -13.88 3.31 10.70
N ALA A 209 -13.85 4.38 9.90
CA ALA A 209 -13.91 4.31 8.45
C ALA A 209 -12.73 3.54 7.82
N ILE A 210 -11.61 3.37 8.55
CA ILE A 210 -10.50 2.52 8.11
C ILE A 210 -10.88 1.03 7.97
N HIS A 211 -11.99 0.62 8.59
CA HIS A 211 -12.50 -0.75 8.58
C HIS A 211 -13.72 -0.93 7.68
N ASP A 212 -14.19 0.14 7.04
CA ASP A 212 -15.33 0.06 6.13
C ASP A 212 -14.96 -0.71 4.86
N LEU A 213 -15.89 -1.57 4.44
CA LEU A 213 -15.78 -2.34 3.23
C LEU A 213 -16.65 -1.71 2.15
N ASP A 214 -16.13 -1.63 0.93
CA ASP A 214 -16.92 -1.27 -0.24
C ASP A 214 -17.86 -2.41 -0.69
N ALA A 215 -18.59 -2.18 -1.77
CA ALA A 215 -19.57 -3.12 -2.30
C ALA A 215 -18.95 -4.47 -2.73
N GLU A 216 -17.66 -4.49 -3.04
CA GLU A 216 -16.91 -5.67 -3.42
C GLU A 216 -16.23 -6.33 -2.22
N GLY A 217 -16.36 -5.78 -1.01
CA GLY A 217 -15.73 -6.32 0.20
C GLY A 217 -14.26 -5.92 0.36
N TRP A 218 -13.86 -4.76 -0.17
CA TRP A 218 -12.50 -4.23 -0.06
C TRP A 218 -12.45 -3.07 0.94
N LEU A 219 -11.38 -3.04 1.73
CA LEU A 219 -11.00 -1.87 2.52
C LEU A 219 -10.52 -0.74 1.62
N LEU A 220 -10.70 0.50 2.07
CA LEU A 220 -10.10 1.69 1.43
C LEU A 220 -8.59 1.52 1.21
N LEU A 221 -7.88 0.91 2.17
CA LEU A 221 -6.44 0.62 2.04
C LEU A 221 -6.13 -0.25 0.81
N HIS A 222 -6.94 -1.27 0.50
CA HIS A 222 -6.71 -2.14 -0.65
C HIS A 222 -6.82 -1.38 -1.98
N ARG A 223 -7.84 -0.53 -2.11
CA ARG A 223 -8.06 0.28 -3.32
C ARG A 223 -6.94 1.27 -3.55
N GLU A 224 -6.53 1.98 -2.49
CA GLU A 224 -5.48 2.99 -2.58
C GLU A 224 -4.10 2.37 -2.84
N VAL A 225 -3.85 1.18 -2.31
CA VAL A 225 -2.63 0.40 -2.61
C VAL A 225 -2.61 -0.07 -4.06
N LEU A 226 -3.70 -0.67 -4.54
CA LEU A 226 -3.80 -1.15 -5.92
C LEU A 226 -3.64 -0.01 -6.93
N ALA A 227 -4.24 1.15 -6.65
CA ALA A 227 -4.13 2.36 -7.46
C ALA A 227 -2.75 3.05 -7.37
N GLY A 228 -1.92 2.74 -6.38
CA GLY A 228 -0.61 3.38 -6.23
C GLY A 228 -0.63 4.76 -5.58
N ASN A 229 -1.64 5.07 -4.77
CA ASN A 229 -1.81 6.38 -4.11
C ASN A 229 -1.00 6.44 -2.81
N TYR A 230 0.33 6.47 -2.92
CA TYR A 230 1.27 6.30 -1.81
C TYR A 230 0.99 7.24 -0.61
N THR A 231 0.66 8.50 -0.87
CA THR A 231 0.35 9.54 0.12
C THR A 231 -0.93 9.24 0.91
N VAL A 232 -1.95 8.67 0.25
CA VAL A 232 -3.21 8.26 0.88
C VAL A 232 -3.01 6.97 1.66
N VAL A 233 -2.31 5.99 1.09
CA VAL A 233 -1.92 4.74 1.79
C VAL A 233 -1.18 5.07 3.08
N ARG A 234 -0.22 6.00 3.02
CA ARG A 234 0.51 6.45 4.19
C ARG A 234 -0.40 7.10 5.24
N ALA A 235 -1.37 7.91 4.83
CA ALA A 235 -2.35 8.50 5.76
C ALA A 235 -3.19 7.40 6.44
N LEU A 236 -3.68 6.41 5.69
CA LEU A 236 -4.45 5.29 6.23
C LEU A 236 -3.66 4.47 7.25
N LEU A 237 -2.40 4.14 6.94
CA LEU A 237 -1.52 3.42 7.87
C LEU A 237 -1.24 4.23 9.14
N ARG A 238 -1.09 5.56 9.05
CA ARG A 238 -0.92 6.45 10.21
C ARG A 238 -2.15 6.45 11.12
N HIS A 239 -3.34 6.29 10.55
CA HIS A 239 -4.60 6.19 11.28
C HIS A 239 -4.93 4.77 11.77
N GLY A 240 -4.01 3.81 11.60
CA GLY A 240 -4.12 2.47 12.17
C GLY A 240 -4.75 1.43 11.26
N ALA A 241 -4.86 1.69 9.95
CA ALA A 241 -5.28 0.67 8.99
C ALA A 241 -4.30 -0.52 9.02
N ASP A 242 -4.84 -1.74 9.14
CA ASP A 242 -4.03 -2.95 9.24
C ASP A 242 -3.74 -3.53 7.84
N PRO A 243 -2.49 -3.49 7.34
CA PRO A 243 -2.14 -3.98 6.01
C PRO A 243 -2.20 -5.51 5.87
N LEU A 244 -2.34 -6.24 6.99
CA LEU A 244 -2.44 -7.70 7.01
C LEU A 244 -3.87 -8.20 6.85
N THR A 245 -4.87 -7.32 6.90
CA THR A 245 -6.27 -7.70 6.69
C THR A 245 -6.46 -8.14 5.25
N PRO A 246 -6.96 -9.35 4.97
CA PRO A 246 -7.26 -9.77 3.61
C PRO A 246 -8.58 -9.16 3.12
N ASN A 247 -8.69 -8.92 1.80
CA ASN A 247 -9.96 -8.64 1.13
C ASN A 247 -10.80 -9.92 0.93
N CYS A 248 -11.95 -9.80 0.26
CA CYS A 248 -12.82 -10.93 -0.11
C CYS A 248 -12.13 -12.00 -0.97
N ASN A 249 -11.08 -11.63 -1.71
CA ASN A 249 -10.26 -12.53 -2.53
C ASN A 249 -9.11 -13.19 -1.74
N GLY A 250 -8.96 -12.88 -0.44
CA GLY A 250 -7.88 -13.39 0.40
C GLY A 250 -6.54 -12.65 0.21
N GLN A 251 -6.53 -11.53 -0.52
CA GLN A 251 -5.32 -10.75 -0.81
C GLN A 251 -5.08 -9.70 0.28
N THR A 252 -3.84 -9.59 0.74
CA THR A 252 -3.41 -8.51 1.66
C THR A 252 -2.96 -7.28 0.89
N SER A 253 -2.85 -6.15 1.58
CA SER A 253 -2.29 -4.91 0.99
C SER A 253 -0.90 -5.12 0.42
N LEU A 254 -0.04 -5.92 1.08
CA LEU A 254 1.31 -6.21 0.58
C LEU A 254 1.29 -7.03 -0.72
N ALA A 255 0.35 -7.97 -0.85
CA ALA A 255 0.18 -8.76 -2.06
C ALA A 255 -0.27 -7.88 -3.23
N LEU A 256 -1.29 -7.03 -3.01
CA LEU A 256 -1.78 -6.09 -4.02
C LEU A 256 -0.70 -5.11 -4.49
N ALA A 257 0.08 -4.53 -3.57
CA ALA A 257 1.18 -3.64 -3.91
C ALA A 257 2.25 -4.32 -4.78
N SER A 258 2.55 -5.58 -4.47
CA SER A 258 3.55 -6.38 -5.17
C SER A 258 3.09 -6.73 -6.59
N VAL A 259 1.82 -7.14 -6.76
CA VAL A 259 1.27 -7.48 -8.07
C VAL A 259 1.06 -6.24 -8.94
N ALA A 260 0.57 -5.13 -8.36
CA ALA A 260 0.46 -3.86 -9.06
C ALA A 260 1.83 -3.22 -9.38
N GLY A 261 2.92 -3.72 -8.79
CA GLY A 261 4.27 -3.24 -9.07
C GLY A 261 4.58 -1.87 -8.49
N TRP A 262 4.14 -1.58 -7.26
CA TRP A 262 4.41 -0.33 -6.53
C TRP A 262 5.51 -0.51 -5.47
N PRO A 263 6.81 -0.47 -5.83
CA PRO A 263 7.90 -0.79 -4.91
C PRO A 263 7.95 0.13 -3.68
N ARG A 264 7.69 1.44 -3.82
CA ARG A 264 7.65 2.33 -2.63
C ARG A 264 6.51 2.01 -1.67
N ILE A 265 5.37 1.55 -2.19
CA ILE A 265 4.27 1.12 -1.33
C ILE A 265 4.62 -0.21 -0.64
N VAL A 266 5.30 -1.12 -1.33
CA VAL A 266 5.85 -2.33 -0.71
C VAL A 266 6.81 -1.96 0.43
N ASP A 267 7.77 -1.07 0.19
CA ASP A 267 8.71 -0.61 1.21
C ASP A 267 7.99 0.07 2.39
N LEU A 268 6.93 0.84 2.12
CA LEU A 268 6.09 1.47 3.13
C LEU A 268 5.34 0.43 3.99
N LEU A 269 4.72 -0.57 3.37
CA LEU A 269 3.98 -1.63 4.05
C LEU A 269 4.90 -2.57 4.85
N GLU A 270 6.14 -2.79 4.38
CA GLU A 270 7.16 -3.55 5.10
C GLU A 270 7.86 -2.73 6.20
N GLY A 271 7.59 -1.42 6.29
CA GLY A 271 8.21 -0.52 7.26
C GLY A 271 9.69 -0.24 7.00
N LYS A 272 10.14 -0.41 5.75
CA LYS A 272 11.49 -0.09 5.27
C LYS A 272 11.64 1.36 4.82
N ASP A 273 10.53 2.06 4.62
CA ASP A 273 10.53 3.45 4.18
C ASP A 273 11.23 4.36 5.21
N SER A 274 12.40 4.89 4.79
CA SER A 274 13.23 5.78 5.58
C SER A 274 12.88 7.26 5.38
N ASP A 275 12.00 7.58 4.43
CA ASP A 275 11.58 8.95 4.15
C ASP A 275 10.52 9.39 5.18
N GLU A 276 10.99 10.21 6.11
CA GLU A 276 10.21 11.01 7.08
C GLU A 276 9.63 10.26 8.30
N SER A 277 10.55 9.81 9.15
CA SER A 277 10.32 9.74 10.60
C SER A 277 10.19 11.15 11.22
N GLY A 278 9.15 11.89 10.88
CA GLY A 278 8.65 12.96 11.74
C GLY A 278 7.74 12.34 12.80
N PRO A 279 8.03 12.45 14.11
CA PRO A 279 7.08 12.01 15.13
C PRO A 279 5.80 12.83 14.93
N ILE A 280 4.70 12.14 14.63
CA ILE A 280 3.37 12.73 14.64
C ILE A 280 3.12 13.11 16.09
N GLU A 281 3.00 14.41 16.38
CA GLU A 281 2.28 14.83 17.57
C GLU A 281 0.83 14.38 17.36
N PRO A 282 0.30 13.40 18.12
CA PRO A 282 -1.13 13.19 18.12
C PRO A 282 -1.77 14.52 18.53
N LYS A 283 -2.84 14.95 17.86
CA LYS A 283 -3.72 16.06 18.33
C LYS A 283 -4.43 15.75 19.67
N GLY A 284 -3.97 14.74 20.40
CA GLY A 284 -4.44 14.40 21.74
C GLY A 284 -3.47 14.93 22.79
N PHE A 285 -3.99 15.20 23.98
CA PHE A 285 -3.18 15.57 25.14
C PHE A 285 -1.99 14.61 25.26
N PRO A 286 -0.74 15.11 25.26
CA PRO A 286 0.41 14.23 25.28
C PRO A 286 0.35 13.39 26.56
N ALA A 287 0.62 12.09 26.49
CA ALA A 287 0.47 11.20 27.65
C ALA A 287 1.59 11.37 28.71
N TRP A 288 2.68 12.06 28.38
CA TRP A 288 3.83 12.23 29.28
C TRP A 288 3.53 12.96 30.61
N PRO A 289 2.59 13.94 30.71
CA PRO A 289 2.19 14.51 31.99
C PRO A 289 1.45 13.50 32.88
N ILE A 290 0.65 12.59 32.29
CA ILE A 290 0.04 11.47 33.02
C ILE A 290 1.15 10.53 33.51
N GLY A 291 2.12 10.23 32.64
CA GLY A 291 3.31 9.46 33.01
C GLY A 291 4.06 10.06 34.19
N LEU A 292 4.30 11.37 34.18
CA LEU A 292 5.01 12.09 35.24
C LEU A 292 4.23 12.06 36.56
N ALA A 293 2.91 12.23 36.49
CA ALA A 293 2.02 12.14 37.65
C ALA A 293 1.95 10.73 38.27
N LEU A 294 2.30 9.68 37.52
CA LEU A 294 2.36 8.30 38.02
C LEU A 294 3.77 7.93 38.54
N VAL A 295 4.83 8.31 37.80
CA VAL A 295 6.22 7.94 38.15
C VAL A 295 6.67 8.62 39.44
N VAL A 296 6.36 9.91 39.64
CA VAL A 296 6.85 10.65 40.81
C VAL A 296 6.30 10.07 42.13
N PRO A 297 4.98 9.83 42.28
CA PRO A 297 4.45 9.14 43.45
C PRO A 297 4.97 7.70 43.58
N ALA A 298 5.11 6.97 42.47
CA ALA A 298 5.61 5.61 42.50
C ALA A 298 7.04 5.52 43.03
N LEU A 299 7.94 6.41 42.60
CA LEU A 299 9.31 6.51 43.12
C LEU A 299 9.33 6.92 44.59
N ALA A 300 8.46 7.84 45.01
CA ALA A 300 8.32 8.20 46.41
C ALA A 300 7.85 6.99 47.26
N CYS A 301 6.85 6.25 46.78
CA CYS A 301 6.40 5.02 47.44
C CYS A 301 7.52 3.99 47.51
N LEU A 302 8.24 3.72 46.41
CA LEU A 302 9.36 2.77 46.41
C LEU A 302 10.48 3.20 47.36
N TYR A 303 10.76 4.50 47.46
CA TYR A 303 11.71 5.04 48.44
C TYR A 303 11.28 4.72 49.88
N TYR A 304 10.03 4.99 50.25
CA TYR A 304 9.52 4.69 51.59
C TYR A 304 9.39 3.19 51.87
N LEU A 305 9.10 2.38 50.85
CA LEU A 305 8.96 0.93 50.98
C LEU A 305 10.30 0.20 51.09
N VAL A 306 11.39 0.75 50.51
CA VAL A 306 12.70 0.08 50.46
C VAL A 306 13.73 0.80 51.30
N VAL A 307 13.94 2.10 51.08
CA VAL A 307 15.09 2.84 51.63
C VAL A 307 14.93 3.13 53.11
N GLU A 308 13.74 3.55 53.55
CA GLU A 308 13.46 3.79 54.97
C GLU A 308 13.66 2.52 55.83
N PRO A 309 13.07 1.35 55.46
CA PRO A 309 13.33 0.09 56.13
C PRO A 309 14.82 -0.29 56.19
N LEU A 310 15.55 -0.13 55.10
CA LEU A 310 16.99 -0.44 55.06
C LEU A 310 17.80 0.46 55.98
N ARG A 311 17.54 1.77 55.97
CA ARG A 311 18.23 2.74 56.85
C ARG A 311 17.92 2.48 58.32
N ALA A 312 16.66 2.22 58.65
CA ALA A 312 16.25 1.93 60.00
C ALA A 312 16.86 0.61 60.51
N ALA A 313 16.91 -0.42 59.66
CA ALA A 313 17.55 -1.71 59.98
C ALA A 313 19.06 -1.55 60.19
N ALA A 314 19.75 -0.81 59.31
CA ALA A 314 21.18 -0.52 59.45
C ALA A 314 21.51 0.29 60.72
N ALA A 315 20.58 1.13 61.19
CA ALA A 315 20.70 1.87 62.44
C ALA A 315 20.28 1.06 63.69
N GLY A 316 19.92 -0.22 63.55
CA GLY A 316 19.57 -1.11 64.66
C GLY A 316 18.16 -0.91 65.22
N HIS A 317 17.29 -0.17 64.54
CA HIS A 317 15.91 0.03 64.97
C HIS A 317 15.01 -1.15 64.58
N SER A 318 13.93 -1.36 65.33
CA SER A 318 12.88 -2.31 64.96
C SER A 318 12.10 -1.78 63.75
N VAL A 319 12.24 -2.46 62.61
CA VAL A 319 11.57 -2.14 61.36
C VAL A 319 10.33 -3.03 61.16
N GLN A 320 9.24 -2.42 60.69
CA GLN A 320 8.05 -3.12 60.20
C GLN A 320 7.97 -2.94 58.67
N ILE A 321 7.98 -4.05 57.93
CA ILE A 321 7.91 -4.04 56.46
C ILE A 321 6.43 -4.06 56.03
N GLN A 322 6.09 -3.24 55.03
CA GLN A 322 4.76 -3.21 54.44
C GLN A 322 4.50 -4.47 53.61
N GLY A 323 3.24 -4.88 53.47
CA GLY A 323 2.92 -6.12 52.73
C GLY A 323 3.30 -6.07 51.24
N PRO A 324 3.43 -7.24 50.59
CA PRO A 324 3.92 -7.37 49.20
C PRO A 324 3.02 -6.67 48.17
N VAL A 325 1.72 -6.51 48.48
CA VAL A 325 0.76 -5.80 47.62
C VAL A 325 1.15 -4.34 47.42
N SER A 326 1.73 -3.68 48.44
CA SER A 326 2.19 -2.29 48.35
C SER A 326 3.36 -2.14 47.38
N PHE A 327 4.27 -3.11 47.36
CA PHE A 327 5.40 -3.17 46.43
C PHE A 327 4.94 -3.40 44.99
N ALA A 328 4.04 -4.36 44.79
CA ALA A 328 3.43 -4.64 43.50
C ALA A 328 2.67 -3.42 42.96
N GLY A 329 1.89 -2.74 43.80
CA GLY A 329 1.18 -1.52 43.43
C GLY A 329 2.12 -0.37 43.02
N ALA A 330 3.21 -0.16 43.77
CA ALA A 330 4.20 0.87 43.46
C ALA A 330 4.94 0.58 42.14
N LEU A 331 5.31 -0.68 41.87
CA LEU A 331 5.93 -1.08 40.61
C LEU A 331 4.97 -1.00 39.42
N LEU A 332 3.70 -1.32 39.60
CA LEU A 332 2.68 -1.13 38.56
C LEU A 332 2.53 0.35 38.22
N LEU A 333 2.40 1.23 39.22
CA LEU A 333 2.32 2.68 39.00
C LEU A 333 3.57 3.21 38.28
N PHE A 334 4.75 2.75 38.68
CA PHE A 334 6.00 3.11 38.01
C PHE A 334 6.02 2.62 36.55
N GLY A 335 5.65 1.36 36.31
CA GLY A 335 5.62 0.75 34.98
C GLY A 335 4.62 1.43 34.05
N TYR A 336 3.39 1.67 34.49
CA TYR A 336 2.38 2.42 33.73
C TYR A 336 2.84 3.85 33.45
N GLY A 337 3.44 4.51 34.44
CA GLY A 337 4.02 5.84 34.25
C GLY A 337 5.13 5.85 33.20
N TRP A 338 6.01 4.85 33.21
CA TRP A 338 7.10 4.71 32.24
C TRP A 338 6.60 4.40 30.82
N VAL A 339 5.54 3.60 30.69
CA VAL A 339 4.87 3.33 29.40
C VAL A 339 4.39 4.64 28.75
N CYS A 340 3.83 5.55 29.53
CA CYS A 340 3.40 6.87 29.05
C CYS A 340 4.55 7.78 28.58
N PHE A 341 5.81 7.49 28.95
CA PHE A 341 7.01 8.22 28.52
C PHE A 341 7.69 7.63 27.28
N SER A 342 7.41 6.38 26.90
CA SER A 342 8.22 5.64 25.93
C SER A 342 7.50 5.40 24.60
N PRO A 343 7.79 6.17 23.54
CA PRO A 343 7.32 5.90 22.19
C PRO A 343 7.72 4.50 21.69
N TRP A 344 8.82 3.96 22.19
CA TRP A 344 9.31 2.62 21.84
C TRP A 344 8.35 1.52 22.29
N TYR A 345 7.76 1.66 23.49
CA TYR A 345 6.83 0.66 24.02
C TYR A 345 5.60 0.52 23.12
N PHE A 346 5.04 1.63 22.64
CA PHE A 346 3.87 1.62 21.73
C PHE A 346 4.18 0.94 20.39
N ARG A 347 5.37 1.17 19.83
CA ARG A 347 5.80 0.50 18.58
C ARG A 347 5.96 -1.01 18.77
N LEU A 348 6.55 -1.42 19.89
CA LEU A 348 6.71 -2.84 20.21
C LEU A 348 5.35 -3.50 20.47
N ARG A 349 4.48 -2.83 21.23
CA ARG A 349 3.11 -3.26 21.55
C ARG A 349 2.29 -3.55 20.31
N ALA A 350 2.36 -2.68 19.29
CA ALA A 350 1.63 -2.83 18.04
C ALA A 350 1.98 -4.13 17.27
N ARG A 351 3.20 -4.65 17.45
CA ARG A 351 3.68 -5.87 16.79
C ARG A 351 3.33 -7.17 17.52
N THR A 352 2.63 -7.09 18.66
CA THR A 352 2.29 -8.28 19.46
C THR A 352 0.87 -8.76 19.22
N PRO A 353 0.60 -10.08 19.30
CA PRO A 353 -0.74 -10.62 19.11
C PRO A 353 -1.76 -10.03 20.09
N GLN A 354 -3.03 -9.99 19.70
CA GLN A 354 -4.14 -9.67 20.59
C GLN A 354 -4.65 -10.94 21.28
N ALA A 355 -4.96 -10.82 22.58
CA ALA A 355 -5.61 -11.85 23.37
C ALA A 355 -6.84 -11.22 24.04
N GLY A 356 -8.01 -11.37 23.42
CA GLY A 356 -9.22 -10.64 23.81
C GLY A 356 -9.05 -9.13 23.60
N GLY A 357 -9.41 -8.32 24.61
CA GLY A 357 -9.30 -6.86 24.56
C GLY A 357 -7.89 -6.28 24.83
N SER A 358 -6.90 -7.12 25.15
CA SER A 358 -5.56 -6.71 25.55
C SER A 358 -4.49 -7.29 24.62
N ARG A 359 -3.34 -6.61 24.47
CA ARG A 359 -2.19 -7.15 23.72
C ARG A 359 -1.37 -8.08 24.63
N VAL A 360 -0.78 -9.13 24.06
CA VAL A 360 0.06 -10.08 24.81
C VAL A 360 1.19 -9.38 25.57
N LEU A 361 1.80 -8.34 24.98
CA LEU A 361 2.84 -7.56 25.66
C LEU A 361 2.35 -6.89 26.95
N ASP A 362 1.12 -6.38 26.96
CA ASP A 362 0.55 -5.70 28.13
C ASP A 362 0.35 -6.70 29.28
N ILE A 363 -0.17 -7.88 28.95
CA ILE A 363 -0.41 -8.97 29.91
C ILE A 363 0.91 -9.42 30.53
N VAL A 364 1.93 -9.67 29.69
CA VAL A 364 3.26 -10.07 30.15
C VAL A 364 3.88 -9.01 31.04
N ALA A 365 3.83 -7.73 30.64
CA ALA A 365 4.40 -6.62 31.42
C ALA A 365 3.74 -6.49 32.81
N VAL A 366 2.41 -6.57 32.90
CA VAL A 366 1.68 -6.52 34.18
C VAL A 366 2.06 -7.69 35.07
N ILE A 367 2.08 -8.91 34.53
CA ILE A 367 2.46 -10.11 35.30
C ILE A 367 3.91 -10.00 35.78
N SER A 368 4.84 -9.55 34.94
CA SER A 368 6.24 -9.37 35.33
C SER A 368 6.42 -8.34 36.45
N LEU A 369 5.72 -7.21 36.40
CA LEU A 369 5.78 -6.17 37.45
C LEU A 369 5.16 -6.65 38.76
N LEU A 370 4.07 -7.41 38.70
CA LEU A 370 3.47 -8.04 39.87
C LEU A 370 4.48 -8.98 40.53
N VAL A 371 5.02 -9.95 39.78
CA VAL A 371 6.00 -10.91 40.30
C VAL A 371 7.22 -10.20 40.89
N LEU A 372 7.75 -9.19 40.20
CA LEU A 372 8.88 -8.41 40.70
C LEU A 372 8.59 -7.72 42.04
N GLY A 373 7.36 -7.25 42.26
CA GLY A 373 6.96 -6.65 43.53
C GLY A 373 6.99 -7.61 44.70
N PHE A 374 6.49 -8.83 44.51
CA PHE A 374 6.58 -9.89 45.51
C PHE A 374 8.04 -10.29 45.78
N VAL A 375 8.84 -10.46 44.74
CA VAL A 375 10.28 -10.79 44.89
C VAL A 375 11.02 -9.69 45.65
N LEU A 376 10.75 -8.41 45.35
CA LEU A 376 11.40 -7.29 46.04
C LEU A 376 11.06 -7.27 47.53
N HIS A 377 9.79 -7.54 47.87
CA HIS A 377 9.33 -7.67 49.25
C HIS A 377 10.09 -8.78 49.97
N ASP A 378 10.11 -10.00 49.41
CA ASP A 378 10.73 -11.16 50.05
C ASP A 378 12.24 -11.00 50.23
N CYS A 379 12.91 -10.37 49.26
CA CYS A 379 14.31 -10.00 49.36
C CYS A 379 14.57 -9.01 50.51
N LEU A 380 13.73 -7.96 50.62
CA LEU A 380 13.88 -6.96 51.68
C LEU A 380 13.64 -7.57 53.06
N GLU A 381 12.60 -8.40 53.20
CA GLU A 381 12.29 -9.11 54.44
C GLU A 381 13.44 -10.03 54.87
N SER A 382 13.95 -10.83 53.95
CA SER A 382 15.09 -11.72 54.19
C SER A 382 16.33 -10.96 54.65
N TYR A 383 16.62 -9.81 54.04
CA TYR A 383 17.76 -8.97 54.39
C TYR A 383 17.61 -8.35 55.78
N VAL A 384 16.45 -7.77 56.09
CA VAL A 384 16.18 -7.14 57.40
C VAL A 384 16.21 -8.17 58.53
N ILE A 385 15.72 -9.39 58.29
CA ILE A 385 15.82 -10.50 59.27
C ILE A 385 17.29 -10.92 59.44
N GLY A 386 18.05 -11.00 58.34
CA GLY A 386 19.47 -11.36 58.35
C GLY A 386 20.32 -10.40 59.18
N LEU A 387 19.99 -9.10 59.19
CA LEU A 387 20.67 -8.09 60.01
C LEU A 387 20.35 -8.15 61.52
N ARG A 388 19.29 -8.86 61.93
CA ARG A 388 18.92 -9.02 63.35
C ARG A 388 19.59 -10.23 64.02
N ARG A 389 20.25 -11.10 63.26
CA ARG A 389 21.09 -12.19 63.77
C ARG A 389 22.53 -11.71 63.91
#